data_AF-I6B2U5-F1
#
_entry.id   AF-I6B2U5-F1
#
_cell.length_a   1.000
_cell.length_b   1.000
_cell.length_c   1.000
_cell.angle_alpha   90.00
_cell.angle_beta   90.00
_cell.angle_gamma   90.00
#
_symmetry.space_group_name_H-M   'P 1'
#
loop_
_entity.id
_entity.type
_entity.pdbx_description
1 polymer ?
#
loop_
_entity_poly.entity_id
_entity_poly.type
_entity_poly.pdbx_seq_one_letter_code
_entity_poly.pdbx_strand_id
1 'polypeptide(L)'
;MGKADRERNEIIGHLIAGLKRRRLERGLSQNQTAARAGIDQSMVGRLEKRERIPTIDTLLRLGDAVEADFPALLREAVSLVRPGEDATRIIRSAEWSPARAKNAGGGGNDAGSPLMGRDLVRMVDIAEHLGVSRLTVSAVLNNRHGSVRISEETAAKVRAAAAQLGYVRNHLAIATKTGRSFSVGVIVSRFASEWVARVLGGFIGVAKQRGYLVNIEDVSGTVAEQAALTRFMEQRVRGIFCCNLNPDGNFPEVLAETSQRYGCPVVSTISHPKIAGLRVDSDDEAGGAMAAQHLWELGHRRIASVGLLLSERRSEAFANALTGLGGTVPPEWLLTRAKEDAETEATLLALLTGTLSKPKKRGGRGGSSAKTKRPTAVFCASDELASIVMRVARRCGLSVPGDLSVVGFADERLGHLLDPRLTTIAQPFEDMGRRGAELLFQQMDGGKTESVAGSEAEAKCAMLPVRLVVRESTAKVWSATL
;
A
#
# COMPACT_ATOMS: atom_id res chain seq x y z
N MET A 1 -39.21 -1.37 6.96
CA MET A 1 -38.51 -2.18 5.95
C MET A 1 -38.37 -3.59 6.48
N GLY A 2 -38.92 -4.57 5.77
CA GLY A 2 -38.79 -5.97 6.14
C GLY A 2 -37.34 -6.45 5.99
N LYS A 3 -36.99 -7.55 6.66
CA LYS A 3 -35.65 -8.15 6.61
C LYS A 3 -35.19 -8.42 5.16
N ALA A 4 -36.11 -8.85 4.30
CA ALA A 4 -35.88 -9.08 2.87
C ALA A 4 -35.56 -7.80 2.07
N ASP A 5 -36.11 -6.64 2.46
CA ASP A 5 -35.80 -5.36 1.78
C ASP A 5 -34.41 -4.84 2.16
N ARG A 6 -33.93 -5.16 3.36
CA ARG A 6 -32.56 -4.82 3.79
C ARG A 6 -31.52 -5.68 3.06
N GLU A 7 -31.71 -7.00 3.03
CA GLU A 7 -30.79 -7.92 2.31
C GLU A 7 -30.75 -7.61 0.81
N ARG A 8 -31.89 -7.28 0.20
CA ARG A 8 -31.96 -6.86 -1.21
C ARG A 8 -31.18 -5.59 -1.50
N ASN A 9 -31.27 -4.57 -0.63
CA ASN A 9 -30.54 -3.32 -0.82
C ASN A 9 -29.03 -3.47 -0.60
N GLU A 10 -28.62 -4.39 0.26
CA GLU A 10 -27.20 -4.72 0.50
C GLU A 10 -26.56 -5.38 -0.73
N ILE A 11 -27.26 -6.34 -1.35
CA ILE A 11 -26.80 -7.02 -2.57
C ILE A 11 -26.67 -6.03 -3.75
N ILE A 12 -27.62 -5.09 -3.88
CA ILE A 12 -27.57 -4.04 -4.91
C ILE A 12 -26.37 -3.11 -4.68
N GLY A 13 -26.09 -2.74 -3.42
CA GLY A 13 -24.92 -1.94 -3.07
C GLY A 13 -23.59 -2.61 -3.46
N HIS A 14 -23.47 -3.91 -3.22
CA HIS A 14 -22.27 -4.69 -3.57
C HIS A 14 -22.08 -4.84 -5.09
N LEU A 15 -23.15 -4.98 -5.86
CA LEU A 15 -23.06 -5.10 -7.32
C LEU A 15 -22.58 -3.77 -7.96
N ILE A 16 -23.12 -2.64 -7.49
CA ILE A 16 -22.74 -1.31 -7.95
C ILE A 16 -21.28 -1.01 -7.62
N ALA A 17 -20.83 -1.38 -6.42
CA ALA A 17 -19.43 -1.23 -6.02
C ALA A 17 -18.49 -2.09 -6.90
N GLY A 18 -18.88 -3.33 -7.21
CA GLY A 18 -18.10 -4.23 -8.06
C GLY A 18 -17.97 -3.76 -9.52
N LEU A 19 -19.01 -3.15 -10.08
CA LEU A 19 -18.99 -2.60 -11.44
C LEU A 19 -18.16 -1.31 -11.53
N LYS A 20 -18.25 -0.43 -10.53
CA LYS A 20 -17.38 0.76 -10.43
C LYS A 20 -15.90 0.37 -10.33
N ARG A 21 -15.59 -0.69 -9.57
CA ARG A 21 -14.22 -1.21 -9.40
C ARG A 21 -13.63 -1.72 -10.72
N ARG A 22 -14.39 -2.50 -11.50
CA ARG A 22 -13.93 -3.03 -12.81
C ARG A 22 -13.76 -1.96 -13.88
N ARG A 23 -14.50 -0.84 -13.80
CA ARG A 23 -14.32 0.32 -14.70
C ARG A 23 -13.02 1.07 -14.39
N LEU A 24 -12.66 1.19 -13.12
CA LEU A 24 -11.40 1.81 -12.66
C LEU A 24 -10.18 0.93 -12.97
N GLU A 25 -10.30 -0.39 -12.89
CA GLU A 25 -9.18 -1.33 -13.06
C GLU A 25 -8.70 -1.52 -14.52
N ARG A 26 -9.46 -1.09 -15.54
CA ARG A 26 -9.15 -1.46 -16.94
C ARG A 26 -8.76 -0.35 -17.90
N GLY A 27 -8.65 0.92 -17.47
CA GLY A 27 -7.98 2.04 -18.18
C GLY A 27 -7.79 1.99 -19.72
N LEU A 28 -8.79 1.60 -20.51
CA LEU A 28 -8.68 1.42 -21.96
C LEU A 28 -9.55 2.45 -22.68
N SER A 29 -8.97 3.15 -23.66
CA SER A 29 -9.73 4.02 -24.55
C SER A 29 -10.44 3.20 -25.64
N GLN A 30 -11.61 3.67 -26.09
CA GLN A 30 -12.46 3.00 -27.08
C GLN A 30 -11.74 2.60 -28.37
N ASN A 31 -10.69 3.33 -28.78
CA ASN A 31 -10.00 3.11 -30.05
C ASN A 31 -9.00 1.94 -30.02
N GLN A 32 -8.54 1.49 -28.85
CA GLN A 32 -7.54 0.42 -28.75
C GLN A 32 -8.16 -0.99 -28.79
N THR A 33 -9.47 -1.10 -28.54
CA THR A 33 -10.18 -2.38 -28.52
C THR A 33 -10.53 -2.87 -29.93
N ALA A 34 -10.74 -1.95 -30.89
CA ALA A 34 -11.17 -2.30 -32.26
C ALA A 34 -10.03 -2.87 -33.13
N ALA A 35 -8.81 -2.34 -33.00
CA ALA A 35 -7.67 -2.76 -33.83
C ALA A 35 -7.14 -4.17 -33.49
N ARG A 36 -7.39 -4.67 -32.26
CA ARG A 36 -6.91 -5.99 -31.81
C ARG A 36 -7.88 -7.15 -32.06
N ALA A 37 -9.11 -6.87 -32.48
CA ALA A 37 -10.13 -7.91 -32.68
C ALA A 37 -10.27 -8.39 -34.14
N GLY A 38 -9.66 -7.73 -35.12
CA GLY A 38 -9.62 -8.21 -36.50
C GLY A 38 -11.00 -8.40 -37.17
N ILE A 39 -11.98 -7.54 -36.85
CA ILE A 39 -13.35 -7.64 -37.36
C ILE A 39 -13.59 -6.58 -38.44
N ASP A 40 -13.91 -7.05 -39.65
CA ASP A 40 -14.29 -6.23 -40.81
C ASP A 40 -15.67 -5.58 -40.62
N GLN A 41 -15.79 -4.29 -40.98
CA GLN A 41 -17.01 -3.49 -40.85
C GLN A 41 -18.18 -4.03 -41.69
N SER A 42 -17.92 -4.89 -42.68
CA SER A 42 -18.96 -5.49 -43.52
C SER A 42 -19.81 -6.57 -42.82
N MET A 43 -19.36 -7.10 -41.67
CA MET A 43 -20.13 -8.07 -40.86
C MET A 43 -21.07 -7.42 -39.84
N VAL A 44 -20.74 -6.21 -39.37
CA VAL A 44 -21.54 -5.51 -38.34
C VAL A 44 -22.93 -5.14 -38.88
N GLY A 45 -23.01 -4.67 -40.13
CA GLY A 45 -24.29 -4.30 -40.75
C GLY A 45 -25.25 -5.47 -41.01
N ARG A 46 -24.79 -6.74 -40.93
CA ARG A 46 -25.64 -7.92 -41.11
C ARG A 46 -26.23 -8.45 -39.80
N LEU A 47 -25.60 -8.21 -38.66
CA LEU A 47 -26.10 -8.63 -37.35
C LEU A 47 -27.18 -7.68 -36.80
N GLU A 48 -27.28 -6.45 -37.30
CA GLU A 48 -28.30 -5.49 -36.84
C GLU A 48 -29.71 -5.75 -37.38
N LYS A 49 -29.89 -6.65 -38.35
CA LYS A 49 -31.19 -6.86 -39.02
C LYS A 49 -31.97 -8.13 -38.63
N ARG A 50 -31.46 -9.01 -37.77
CA ARG A 50 -32.24 -10.15 -37.24
C ARG A 50 -31.95 -10.44 -35.76
N GLU A 51 -32.96 -10.11 -34.94
CA GLU A 51 -33.29 -10.59 -33.60
C GLU A 51 -32.24 -10.54 -32.45
N ARG A 52 -32.52 -9.61 -31.52
CA ARG A 52 -32.46 -9.72 -30.04
C ARG A 52 -31.18 -10.29 -29.38
N ILE A 53 -30.13 -9.48 -29.38
CA ILE A 53 -29.20 -9.39 -28.23
C ILE A 53 -28.84 -7.90 -28.04
N PRO A 54 -28.98 -7.29 -26.85
CA PRO A 54 -28.52 -5.93 -26.65
C PRO A 54 -26.99 -5.90 -26.63
N THR A 55 -26.39 -5.09 -27.49
CA THR A 55 -24.95 -4.84 -27.49
C THR A 55 -24.52 -4.07 -26.23
N ILE A 56 -23.24 -4.23 -25.87
CA ILE A 56 -22.61 -3.62 -24.70
C ILE A 56 -22.76 -2.09 -24.67
N ASP A 57 -22.87 -1.42 -25.83
CA ASP A 57 -23.08 0.03 -25.92
C ASP A 57 -24.47 0.46 -25.36
N THR A 58 -25.51 -0.37 -25.54
CA THR A 58 -26.85 -0.11 -25.00
C THR A 58 -26.88 -0.25 -23.48
N LEU A 59 -26.13 -1.20 -22.92
CA LEU A 59 -25.97 -1.35 -21.47
C LEU A 59 -25.15 -0.21 -20.85
N LEU A 60 -24.22 0.36 -21.61
CA LEU A 60 -23.42 1.51 -21.17
C LEU A 60 -24.21 2.82 -21.22
N ARG A 61 -25.10 3.01 -22.21
CA ARG A 61 -26.00 4.18 -22.26
C ARG A 61 -27.11 4.14 -21.20
N LEU A 62 -27.52 2.96 -20.74
CA LEU A 62 -28.44 2.80 -19.61
C LEU A 62 -27.80 3.15 -18.24
N GLY A 63 -26.47 3.33 -18.18
CA GLY A 63 -25.76 3.76 -16.98
C GLY A 63 -25.93 5.26 -16.67
N ASP A 64 -26.30 6.07 -17.65
CA ASP A 64 -26.43 7.53 -17.51
C ASP A 64 -27.88 8.01 -17.30
N ALA A 65 -28.85 7.08 -17.24
CA ALA A 65 -30.26 7.37 -16.97
C ALA A 65 -30.78 6.52 -15.79
N VAL A 66 -30.26 6.74 -14.59
CA VAL A 66 -30.79 6.14 -13.35
C VAL A 66 -31.29 7.24 -12.42
N GLU A 67 -32.35 7.91 -12.84
CA GLU A 67 -33.34 8.55 -11.98
C GLU A 67 -34.67 8.57 -12.73
N ALA A 68 -35.44 7.48 -12.68
CA ALA A 68 -36.92 7.53 -12.66
C ALA A 68 -37.61 6.15 -12.61
N ASP A 69 -37.19 5.10 -13.34
CA ASP A 69 -38.10 3.96 -13.59
C ASP A 69 -37.49 2.54 -13.51
N PHE A 70 -36.67 2.30 -12.49
CA PHE A 70 -36.08 0.99 -12.19
C PHE A 70 -37.09 -0.18 -11.94
N PRO A 71 -38.34 0.02 -11.47
CA PRO A 71 -39.29 -1.08 -11.26
C PRO A 71 -39.86 -1.73 -12.55
N ALA A 72 -39.75 -1.09 -13.70
CA ALA A 72 -40.24 -1.63 -14.98
C ALA A 72 -39.21 -2.61 -15.61
N LEU A 73 -37.93 -2.23 -15.58
CA LEU A 73 -36.81 -3.05 -16.10
C LEU A 73 -36.59 -4.34 -15.30
N LEU A 74 -36.84 -4.32 -13.99
CA LEU A 74 -36.76 -5.51 -13.14
C LEU A 74 -37.88 -6.52 -13.42
N ARG A 75 -39.06 -6.05 -13.83
CA ARG A 75 -40.18 -6.93 -14.24
C ARG A 75 -39.91 -7.61 -15.58
N GLU A 76 -39.23 -6.93 -16.50
CA GLU A 76 -38.82 -7.49 -17.79
C GLU A 76 -37.64 -8.47 -17.66
N ALA A 77 -36.71 -8.21 -16.73
CA ALA A 77 -35.64 -9.16 -16.42
C ALA A 77 -36.14 -10.45 -15.73
N VAL A 78 -37.18 -10.35 -14.89
CA VAL A 78 -37.82 -11.50 -14.24
C VAL A 78 -38.68 -12.31 -15.22
N SER A 79 -39.27 -11.70 -16.26
CA SER A 79 -40.04 -12.41 -17.28
C SER A 79 -39.18 -13.21 -18.28
N LEU A 80 -37.86 -12.96 -18.30
CA LEU A 80 -36.88 -13.73 -19.09
C LEU A 80 -36.46 -15.05 -18.42
N VAL A 81 -36.85 -15.28 -17.16
CA VAL A 81 -36.75 -16.60 -16.50
C VAL A 81 -38.03 -17.37 -16.84
N ARG A 82 -37.89 -18.51 -17.53
CA ARG A 82 -39.04 -19.34 -17.95
C ARG A 82 -39.93 -19.67 -16.73
N PRO A 83 -41.28 -19.65 -16.88
CA PRO A 83 -42.17 -19.95 -15.78
C PRO A 83 -42.01 -21.41 -15.36
N GLY A 84 -41.54 -21.64 -14.13
CA GLY A 84 -41.44 -22.96 -13.50
C GLY A 84 -40.09 -23.30 -12.86
N GLU A 85 -39.03 -22.53 -13.09
CA GLU A 85 -37.73 -22.78 -12.45
C GLU A 85 -37.49 -21.84 -11.26
N ASP A 86 -37.52 -22.45 -10.07
CA ASP A 86 -37.29 -21.82 -8.78
C ASP A 86 -35.83 -21.33 -8.65
N ALA A 87 -35.61 -20.02 -8.73
CA ALA A 87 -34.31 -19.36 -8.64
C ALA A 87 -33.53 -19.70 -7.35
N THR A 88 -34.22 -20.21 -6.32
CA THR A 88 -33.63 -20.69 -5.07
C THR A 88 -32.78 -21.95 -5.25
N ARG A 89 -33.03 -22.74 -6.31
CA ARG A 89 -32.34 -24.02 -6.56
C ARG A 89 -30.97 -23.86 -7.20
N ILE A 90 -30.76 -22.83 -8.01
CA ILE A 90 -29.46 -22.51 -8.65
C ILE A 90 -28.46 -21.98 -7.62
N ILE A 91 -28.94 -21.28 -6.59
CA ILE A 91 -28.11 -20.75 -5.50
C ILE A 91 -27.72 -21.87 -4.51
N ARG A 92 -28.60 -22.84 -4.26
CA ARG A 92 -28.33 -23.99 -3.37
C ARG A 92 -27.41 -25.08 -3.96
N SER A 93 -27.22 -25.14 -5.28
CA SER A 93 -26.29 -26.11 -5.89
C SER A 93 -24.81 -25.70 -5.78
N ALA A 94 -24.53 -24.51 -5.24
CA ALA A 94 -23.17 -24.04 -4.97
C ALA A 94 -22.76 -24.15 -3.48
N GLU A 95 -23.63 -24.65 -2.60
CA GLU A 95 -23.33 -24.84 -1.18
C GLU A 95 -23.05 -26.31 -0.87
N TRP A 96 -21.78 -26.63 -0.63
CA TRP A 96 -21.36 -27.90 -0.05
C TRP A 96 -21.86 -28.00 1.41
N SER A 97 -22.64 -29.05 1.71
CA SER A 97 -23.16 -29.31 3.07
C SER A 97 -22.64 -30.66 3.62
N PRO A 98 -22.12 -30.75 4.86
CA PRO A 98 -21.49 -31.96 5.41
C PRO A 98 -22.44 -33.14 5.73
N ALA A 99 -23.75 -33.01 5.50
CA ALA A 99 -24.74 -33.97 6.00
C ALA A 99 -25.01 -35.18 5.09
N ARG A 100 -24.32 -35.33 3.94
CA ARG A 100 -24.53 -36.44 3.00
C ARG A 100 -23.60 -37.65 3.16
N ALA A 101 -22.71 -37.66 4.16
CA ALA A 101 -21.71 -38.72 4.35
C ALA A 101 -22.16 -39.88 5.27
N LYS A 102 -23.46 -40.09 5.51
CA LYS A 102 -23.92 -41.14 6.44
C LYS A 102 -24.80 -42.25 5.90
N ASN A 103 -25.16 -42.27 4.62
CA ASN A 103 -25.92 -43.40 4.04
C ASN A 103 -25.37 -43.79 2.67
N ALA A 104 -24.32 -44.61 2.66
CA ALA A 104 -23.99 -45.53 1.58
C ALA A 104 -22.96 -46.54 2.11
N GLY A 105 -23.46 -47.61 2.73
CA GLY A 105 -22.66 -48.81 2.91
C GLY A 105 -22.52 -49.55 1.59
N GLY A 106 -21.35 -50.14 1.37
CA GLY A 106 -21.16 -51.28 0.47
C GLY A 106 -20.42 -51.01 -0.83
N GLY A 107 -19.12 -51.33 -0.82
CA GLY A 107 -18.45 -52.06 -1.91
C GLY A 107 -17.87 -51.26 -3.09
N GLY A 108 -16.56 -51.44 -3.34
CA GLY A 108 -15.98 -51.32 -4.69
C GLY A 108 -14.79 -50.38 -4.80
N ASN A 109 -13.62 -50.96 -5.05
CA ASN A 109 -12.30 -50.35 -5.24
C ASN A 109 -12.19 -49.38 -6.45
N ASP A 110 -11.19 -48.50 -6.31
CA ASP A 110 -10.30 -47.95 -7.35
C ASP A 110 -10.86 -47.09 -8.49
N ALA A 111 -10.77 -45.76 -8.30
CA ALA A 111 -10.20 -44.84 -9.28
C ALA A 111 -9.83 -43.51 -8.58
N GLY A 112 -8.53 -43.26 -8.44
CA GLY A 112 -7.97 -42.16 -7.66
C GLY A 112 -8.26 -40.75 -8.22
N SER A 113 -8.54 -39.83 -7.30
CA SER A 113 -8.48 -38.39 -7.52
C SER A 113 -7.27 -37.82 -6.74
N PRO A 114 -6.29 -37.14 -7.36
CA PRO A 114 -4.94 -37.08 -6.81
C PRO A 114 -4.59 -35.81 -5.99
N LEU A 115 -5.51 -35.19 -5.23
CA LEU A 115 -5.16 -33.97 -4.47
C LEU A 115 -5.72 -33.79 -3.04
N MET A 116 -6.29 -34.81 -2.40
CA MET A 116 -6.69 -34.70 -0.98
C MET A 116 -6.41 -36.01 -0.22
N GLY A 117 -5.59 -35.93 0.84
CA GLY A 117 -5.46 -37.02 1.82
C GLY A 117 -4.09 -37.67 1.95
N ARG A 118 -2.98 -36.90 1.99
CA ARG A 118 -1.84 -37.35 2.79
C ARG A 118 -2.02 -36.77 4.18
N ASP A 119 -2.33 -37.62 5.16
CA ASP A 119 -2.32 -37.21 6.56
C ASP A 119 -0.97 -36.56 6.88
N LEU A 120 -1.02 -35.29 7.32
CA LEU A 120 0.18 -34.57 7.72
C LEU A 120 0.87 -35.35 8.81
N VAL A 121 2.16 -35.63 8.64
CA VAL A 121 2.98 -36.34 9.63
C VAL A 121 2.90 -35.62 10.97
N ARG A 122 2.63 -36.38 12.03
CA ARG A 122 2.49 -35.92 13.42
C ARG A 122 3.72 -36.34 14.21
N MET A 123 3.92 -35.72 15.39
CA MET A 123 5.02 -36.09 16.29
C MET A 123 4.94 -37.55 16.78
N VAL A 124 3.74 -38.14 16.78
CA VAL A 124 3.53 -39.56 17.14
C VAL A 124 4.14 -40.47 16.07
N ASP A 125 3.93 -40.15 14.80
CA ASP A 125 4.43 -40.96 13.68
C ASP A 125 5.98 -40.95 13.64
N ILE A 126 6.63 -39.82 14.00
CA ILE A 126 8.10 -39.75 14.18
C ILE A 126 8.58 -40.58 15.37
N ALA A 127 7.83 -40.52 16.48
CA ALA A 127 8.15 -41.24 17.71
C ALA A 127 8.10 -42.77 17.46
N GLU A 128 7.07 -43.24 16.75
CA GLU A 128 6.92 -44.63 16.33
C GLU A 128 8.02 -45.05 15.36
N HIS A 129 8.35 -44.22 14.37
CA HIS A 129 9.42 -44.51 13.41
C HIS A 129 10.80 -44.71 14.06
N LEU A 130 11.07 -44.02 15.16
CA LEU A 130 12.36 -44.06 15.87
C LEU A 130 12.34 -44.90 17.15
N GLY A 131 11.19 -45.44 17.57
CA GLY A 131 11.05 -46.16 18.83
C GLY A 131 11.32 -45.29 20.07
N VAL A 132 11.07 -43.98 20.00
CA VAL A 132 11.26 -43.04 21.12
C VAL A 132 9.92 -42.49 21.61
N SER A 133 9.90 -41.85 22.79
CA SER A 133 8.66 -41.25 23.29
C SER A 133 8.27 -39.97 22.52
N ARG A 134 6.96 -39.68 22.43
CA ARG A 134 6.46 -38.38 21.90
C ARG A 134 7.03 -37.17 22.66
N LEU A 135 7.31 -37.32 23.96
CA LEU A 135 7.95 -36.30 24.79
C LEU A 135 9.40 -36.03 24.33
N THR A 136 10.14 -37.08 23.98
CA THR A 136 11.50 -36.99 23.40
C THR A 136 11.47 -36.23 22.09
N VAL A 137 10.59 -36.61 21.16
CA VAL A 137 10.41 -35.91 19.87
C VAL A 137 10.04 -34.44 20.10
N SER A 138 9.09 -34.17 20.99
CA SER A 138 8.68 -32.81 21.31
C SER A 138 9.81 -31.98 21.94
N ALA A 139 10.63 -32.56 22.81
CA ALA A 139 11.75 -31.87 23.42
C ALA A 139 12.82 -31.50 22.37
N VAL A 140 13.16 -32.43 21.47
CA VAL A 140 14.12 -32.17 20.38
C VAL A 140 13.58 -31.11 19.41
N LEU A 141 12.36 -31.27 18.91
CA LEU A 141 11.80 -30.35 17.91
C LEU A 141 11.53 -28.94 18.47
N ASN A 142 11.45 -28.79 19.80
CA ASN A 142 11.35 -27.50 20.48
C ASN A 142 12.70 -27.01 21.04
N ASN A 143 13.83 -27.59 20.63
CA ASN A 143 15.19 -27.23 21.10
C ASN A 143 15.35 -27.25 22.63
N ARG A 144 14.67 -28.17 23.30
CA ARG A 144 14.73 -28.40 24.75
C ARG A 144 15.41 -29.70 25.11
N HIS A 145 16.03 -30.41 24.17
CA HIS A 145 16.65 -31.72 24.41
C HIS A 145 17.76 -31.68 25.45
N GLY A 146 18.56 -30.60 25.49
CA GLY A 146 19.59 -30.40 26.50
C GLY A 146 19.06 -30.29 27.93
N SER A 147 17.90 -29.65 28.14
CA SER A 147 17.32 -29.46 29.48
C SER A 147 16.66 -30.73 30.04
N VAL A 148 16.28 -31.66 29.18
CA VAL A 148 15.73 -32.97 29.56
C VAL A 148 16.73 -34.12 29.39
N ARG A 149 18.03 -33.80 29.27
CA ARG A 149 19.15 -34.77 29.20
C ARG A 149 19.03 -35.78 28.05
N ILE A 150 18.50 -35.36 26.90
CA ILE A 150 18.50 -36.16 25.66
C ILE A 150 19.83 -35.93 24.94
N SER A 151 20.51 -37.02 24.53
CA SER A 151 21.80 -36.93 23.84
C SER A 151 21.68 -36.22 22.49
N GLU A 152 22.74 -35.52 22.08
CA GLU A 152 22.77 -34.84 20.78
C GLU A 152 22.63 -35.84 19.62
N GLU A 153 23.15 -37.06 19.79
CA GLU A 153 22.96 -38.16 18.83
C GLU A 153 21.47 -38.49 18.63
N THR A 154 20.70 -38.61 19.72
CA THR A 154 19.26 -38.87 19.64
C THR A 154 18.52 -37.67 19.04
N ALA A 155 18.93 -36.46 19.39
CA ALA A 155 18.36 -35.24 18.82
C ALA A 155 18.60 -35.15 17.31
N ALA A 156 19.78 -35.53 16.83
CA ALA A 156 20.11 -35.60 15.41
C ALA A 156 19.23 -36.63 14.68
N LYS A 157 19.04 -37.83 15.23
CA LYS A 157 18.16 -38.88 14.67
C LYS A 157 16.71 -38.39 14.53
N VAL A 158 16.18 -37.74 15.56
CA VAL A 158 14.83 -37.16 15.52
C VAL A 158 14.70 -36.07 14.47
N ARG A 159 15.67 -35.15 14.35
CA ARG A 159 15.66 -34.10 13.33
C ARG A 159 15.73 -34.68 11.92
N ALA A 160 16.55 -35.71 11.71
CA ALA A 160 16.66 -36.40 10.42
C ALA A 160 15.35 -37.10 10.04
N ALA A 161 14.73 -37.85 10.96
CA ALA A 161 13.45 -38.52 10.71
C ALA A 161 12.31 -37.52 10.45
N ALA A 162 12.27 -36.41 11.19
CA ALA A 162 11.28 -35.35 10.95
C ALA A 162 11.40 -34.78 9.52
N ALA A 163 12.63 -34.53 9.05
CA ALA A 163 12.87 -34.06 7.69
C ALA A 163 12.50 -35.11 6.64
N GLN A 164 12.90 -36.37 6.83
CA GLN A 164 12.62 -37.48 5.92
C GLN A 164 11.12 -37.74 5.76
N LEU A 165 10.37 -37.68 6.86
CA LEU A 165 8.93 -37.91 6.87
C LEU A 165 8.13 -36.66 6.42
N GLY A 166 8.79 -35.52 6.20
CA GLY A 166 8.11 -34.28 5.81
C GLY A 166 7.26 -33.69 6.94
N TYR A 167 7.67 -33.87 8.20
CA TYR A 167 7.00 -33.26 9.34
C TYR A 167 7.12 -31.74 9.29
N VAL A 168 5.97 -31.06 9.37
CA VAL A 168 5.89 -29.61 9.51
C VAL A 168 5.27 -29.27 10.86
N ARG A 169 5.88 -28.34 11.59
CA ARG A 169 5.34 -27.90 12.87
C ARG A 169 4.02 -27.16 12.67
N ASN A 170 3.04 -27.49 13.49
CA ASN A 170 1.79 -26.74 13.58
C ASN A 170 1.96 -25.58 14.59
N HIS A 171 2.20 -24.37 14.07
CA HIS A 171 2.36 -23.17 14.89
C HIS A 171 1.11 -22.78 15.69
N LEU A 172 -0.10 -23.10 15.20
CA LEU A 172 -1.34 -22.86 15.94
C LEU A 172 -1.43 -23.74 17.19
N ALA A 173 -1.09 -25.02 17.07
CA ALA A 173 -1.05 -25.94 18.21
C ALA A 173 0.00 -25.52 19.27
N ILE A 174 1.14 -24.98 18.83
CA ILE A 174 2.15 -24.40 19.73
C ILE A 174 1.58 -23.16 20.43
N ALA A 175 0.91 -22.28 19.70
CA ALA A 175 0.33 -21.06 20.25
C ALA A 175 -0.74 -21.36 21.30
N THR A 176 -1.64 -22.31 21.05
CA THR A 176 -2.65 -22.74 22.03
C THR A 176 -2.03 -23.31 23.29
N LYS A 177 -0.98 -24.14 23.16
CA LYS A 177 -0.31 -24.77 24.30
C LYS A 177 0.53 -23.78 25.12
N THR A 178 1.20 -22.85 24.46
CA THR A 178 2.11 -21.88 25.11
C THR A 178 1.40 -20.60 25.54
N GLY A 179 0.16 -20.37 25.08
CA GLY A 179 -0.53 -19.09 25.23
C GLY A 179 0.11 -17.96 24.42
N ARG A 180 1.11 -18.25 23.58
CA ARG A 180 1.90 -17.26 22.84
C ARG A 180 1.67 -17.41 21.35
N SER A 181 1.03 -16.41 20.75
CA SER A 181 0.95 -16.28 19.29
C SER A 181 2.29 -15.78 18.73
N PHE A 182 2.67 -16.30 17.58
CA PHE A 182 3.86 -15.88 16.83
C PHE A 182 3.43 -15.09 15.59
N SER A 183 2.53 -14.12 15.77
CA SER A 183 2.05 -13.24 14.70
C SER A 183 2.19 -11.77 15.10
N VAL A 184 2.66 -10.96 14.16
CA VAL A 184 2.63 -9.49 14.20
C VAL A 184 1.75 -8.98 13.08
N GLY A 185 1.07 -7.87 13.32
CA GLY A 185 0.17 -7.23 12.36
C GLY A 185 0.83 -6.03 11.72
N VAL A 186 0.53 -5.79 10.45
CA VAL A 186 0.89 -4.57 9.74
C VAL A 186 -0.37 -3.93 9.19
N ILE A 187 -0.67 -2.71 9.63
CA ILE A 187 -1.71 -1.88 9.02
C ILE A 187 -1.02 -0.92 8.08
N VAL A 188 -1.39 -0.96 6.81
CA VAL A 188 -0.77 -0.15 5.76
C VAL A 188 -1.83 0.53 4.91
N SER A 189 -1.49 1.65 4.29
CA SER A 189 -2.25 2.19 3.18
C SER A 189 -1.41 2.23 1.91
N ARG A 190 -2.01 1.90 0.75
CA ARG A 190 -1.34 1.84 -0.56
C ARG A 190 -0.15 0.88 -0.56
N PHE A 191 -0.39 -0.39 -0.21
CA PHE A 191 0.64 -1.44 -0.21
C PHE A 191 1.41 -1.54 -1.55
N ALA A 192 0.73 -1.25 -2.66
CA ALA A 192 1.31 -1.34 -4.00
C ALA A 192 2.38 -0.28 -4.33
N SER A 193 2.56 0.76 -3.50
CA SER A 193 3.61 1.76 -3.70
C SER A 193 5.00 1.14 -3.47
N GLU A 194 5.97 1.45 -4.33
CA GLU A 194 7.32 0.85 -4.27
C GLU A 194 8.00 1.08 -2.92
N TRP A 195 7.99 2.33 -2.45
CA TRP A 195 8.59 2.67 -1.16
C TRP A 195 7.94 1.94 0.03
N VAL A 196 6.61 1.72 0.01
CA VAL A 196 5.90 0.94 1.05
C VAL A 196 6.38 -0.51 1.02
N ALA A 197 6.49 -1.10 -0.17
CA ALA A 197 6.98 -2.47 -0.31
C ALA A 197 8.42 -2.63 0.21
N ARG A 198 9.30 -1.64 0.00
CA ARG A 198 10.67 -1.62 0.53
C ARG A 198 10.70 -1.56 2.07
N VAL A 199 9.89 -0.69 2.67
CA VAL A 199 9.72 -0.65 4.13
C VAL A 199 9.23 -2.00 4.66
N LEU A 200 8.19 -2.57 4.07
CA LEU A 200 7.66 -3.87 4.51
C LEU A 200 8.67 -4.99 4.29
N GLY A 201 9.47 -4.96 3.23
CA GLY A 201 10.56 -5.90 3.01
C GLY A 201 11.56 -5.91 4.17
N GLY A 202 11.98 -4.73 4.64
CA GLY A 202 12.82 -4.59 5.83
C GLY A 202 12.17 -5.15 7.10
N PHE A 203 10.90 -4.82 7.33
CA PHE A 203 10.13 -5.29 8.49
C PHE A 203 9.96 -6.82 8.49
N ILE A 204 9.52 -7.39 7.37
CA ILE A 204 9.29 -8.82 7.17
C ILE A 204 10.60 -9.60 7.34
N GLY A 205 11.73 -9.04 6.86
CA GLY A 205 13.05 -9.64 7.05
C GLY A 205 13.37 -9.93 8.51
N VAL A 206 13.14 -8.95 9.40
CA VAL A 206 13.36 -9.09 10.85
C VAL A 206 12.33 -10.03 11.47
N ALA A 207 11.05 -9.89 11.14
CA ALA A 207 9.98 -10.73 11.68
C ALA A 207 10.21 -12.22 11.35
N LYS A 208 10.64 -12.52 10.11
CA LYS A 208 10.99 -13.87 9.67
C LYS A 208 12.16 -14.45 10.47
N GLN A 209 13.21 -13.66 10.73
CA GLN A 209 14.35 -14.09 11.55
C GLN A 209 13.94 -14.39 12.99
N ARG A 210 12.97 -13.65 13.55
CA ARG A 210 12.38 -13.90 14.87
C ARG A 210 11.35 -15.04 14.88
N GLY A 211 11.03 -15.63 13.73
CA GLY A 211 10.06 -16.73 13.60
C GLY A 211 8.59 -16.30 13.70
N TYR A 212 8.29 -15.04 13.43
CA TYR A 212 6.94 -14.49 13.44
C TYR A 212 6.33 -14.48 12.04
N LEU A 213 5.03 -14.80 11.97
CA LEU A 213 4.17 -14.53 10.82
C LEU A 213 3.82 -13.04 10.81
N VAL A 214 3.67 -12.49 9.60
CA VAL A 214 3.28 -11.09 9.39
C VAL A 214 1.93 -11.05 8.70
N ASN A 215 0.93 -10.49 9.38
CA ASN A 215 -0.43 -10.33 8.87
C ASN A 215 -0.58 -8.90 8.35
N ILE A 216 -0.72 -8.71 7.04
CA ILE A 216 -0.78 -7.38 6.41
C ILE A 216 -2.22 -7.05 6.03
N GLU A 217 -2.69 -5.87 6.44
CA GLU A 217 -4.00 -5.32 6.11
C GLU A 217 -3.79 -3.97 5.39
N ASP A 218 -4.04 -3.94 4.07
CA ASP A 218 -4.05 -2.70 3.27
C ASP A 218 -5.45 -2.07 3.34
N VAL A 219 -5.57 -1.01 4.13
CA VAL A 219 -6.83 -0.37 4.47
C VAL A 219 -6.69 1.14 4.43
N SER A 220 -7.81 1.80 4.15
CA SER A 220 -7.91 3.26 4.18
C SER A 220 -9.25 3.65 4.80
N GLY A 221 -9.20 4.55 5.77
CA GLY A 221 -10.38 5.11 6.42
C GLY A 221 -10.79 4.36 7.68
N THR A 222 -11.31 5.12 8.64
CA THR A 222 -11.52 4.73 10.05
C THR A 222 -12.22 3.39 10.22
N VAL A 223 -13.27 3.12 9.45
CA VAL A 223 -14.07 1.88 9.58
C VAL A 223 -13.25 0.65 9.18
N ALA A 224 -12.52 0.72 8.06
CA ALA A 224 -11.70 -0.40 7.59
C ALA A 224 -10.50 -0.65 8.51
N GLU A 225 -9.91 0.42 9.03
CA GLU A 225 -8.79 0.38 9.98
C GLU A 225 -9.20 -0.26 11.32
N GLN A 226 -10.37 0.11 11.87
CA GLN A 226 -10.91 -0.52 13.08
C GLN A 226 -11.25 -2.00 12.87
N ALA A 227 -11.77 -2.36 11.70
CA ALA A 227 -12.05 -3.75 11.35
C ALA A 227 -10.76 -4.58 11.24
N ALA A 228 -9.69 -4.03 10.66
CA ALA A 228 -8.37 -4.65 10.62
C ALA A 228 -7.81 -4.86 12.04
N LEU A 229 -7.91 -3.84 12.89
CA LEU A 229 -7.49 -3.94 14.29
C LEU A 229 -8.26 -5.03 15.05
N THR A 230 -9.56 -5.15 14.81
CA THR A 230 -10.41 -6.20 15.40
C THR A 230 -9.92 -7.59 14.98
N ARG A 231 -9.70 -7.81 13.68
CA ARG A 231 -9.15 -9.08 13.16
C ARG A 231 -7.79 -9.42 13.76
N PHE A 232 -6.91 -8.43 13.95
CA PHE A 232 -5.63 -8.62 14.60
C PHE A 232 -5.78 -9.12 16.04
N MET A 233 -6.72 -8.57 16.80
CA MET A 233 -6.98 -9.03 18.17
C MET A 233 -7.58 -10.43 18.20
N GLU A 234 -8.52 -10.75 17.30
CA GLU A 234 -9.08 -12.10 17.13
C GLU A 234 -8.00 -13.15 16.81
N GLN A 235 -7.01 -12.77 16.01
CA GLN A 235 -5.88 -13.60 15.62
C GLN A 235 -4.72 -13.56 16.63
N ARG A 236 -4.91 -12.91 17.79
CA ARG A 236 -3.91 -12.78 18.86
C ARG A 236 -2.58 -12.19 18.36
N VAL A 237 -2.63 -11.22 17.46
CA VAL A 237 -1.45 -10.44 17.05
C VAL A 237 -0.79 -9.81 18.28
N ARG A 238 0.53 -9.89 18.35
CA ARG A 238 1.32 -9.51 19.53
C ARG A 238 1.98 -8.13 19.45
N GLY A 239 1.98 -7.53 18.27
CA GLY A 239 2.51 -6.21 18.01
C GLY A 239 1.99 -5.72 16.67
N ILE A 240 1.79 -4.40 16.55
CA ILE A 240 1.25 -3.77 15.37
C ILE A 240 2.28 -2.78 14.81
N PHE A 241 2.53 -2.88 13.51
CA PHE A 241 3.31 -1.91 12.77
C PHE A 241 2.39 -1.12 11.83
N CYS A 242 2.38 0.19 11.96
CA CYS A 242 1.62 1.08 11.08
C CYS A 242 2.55 1.69 10.04
N CYS A 243 2.26 1.50 8.76
CA CYS A 243 3.07 2.03 7.66
C CYS A 243 2.19 2.87 6.73
N ASN A 244 2.57 4.12 6.45
CA ASN A 244 1.77 5.01 5.61
C ASN A 244 0.32 5.20 6.12
N LEU A 245 0.07 5.12 7.43
CA LEU A 245 -1.28 5.13 7.96
C LEU A 245 -1.70 6.56 8.32
N ASN A 246 -2.65 7.10 7.56
CA ASN A 246 -3.15 8.47 7.73
C ASN A 246 -4.67 8.45 7.97
N PRO A 247 -5.08 8.02 9.17
CA PRO A 247 -6.48 7.80 9.46
C PRO A 247 -7.20 9.12 9.72
N ASP A 248 -8.44 9.21 9.22
CA ASP A 248 -9.39 10.22 9.67
C ASP A 248 -10.09 9.76 10.96
N GLY A 249 -10.76 10.69 11.64
CA GLY A 249 -11.62 10.38 12.78
C GLY A 249 -10.85 9.93 14.02
N ASN A 250 -11.37 8.90 14.70
CA ASN A 250 -10.92 8.48 16.03
C ASN A 250 -10.06 7.21 16.05
N PHE A 251 -9.56 6.76 14.89
CA PHE A 251 -8.76 5.52 14.85
C PHE A 251 -7.47 5.60 15.69
N PRO A 252 -6.70 6.71 15.73
CA PRO A 252 -5.52 6.80 16.60
C PRO A 252 -5.84 6.53 18.08
N GLU A 253 -6.96 7.05 18.56
CA GLU A 253 -7.44 6.84 19.94
C GLU A 253 -7.84 5.38 20.16
N VAL A 254 -8.60 4.79 19.24
CA VAL A 254 -8.99 3.37 19.31
C VAL A 254 -7.77 2.43 19.26
N LEU A 255 -6.77 2.75 18.45
CA LEU A 255 -5.51 2.01 18.39
C LEU A 255 -4.74 2.11 19.71
N ALA A 256 -4.66 3.29 20.30
CA ALA A 256 -4.01 3.51 21.60
C ALA A 256 -4.72 2.75 22.73
N GLU A 257 -6.05 2.84 22.81
CA GLU A 257 -6.86 2.10 23.78
C GLU A 257 -6.68 0.59 23.63
N THR A 258 -6.68 0.10 22.40
CA THR A 258 -6.46 -1.33 22.09
C THR A 258 -5.05 -1.77 22.49
N SER A 259 -4.03 -0.96 22.17
CA SER A 259 -2.64 -1.21 22.55
C SER A 259 -2.51 -1.37 24.06
N GLN A 260 -3.08 -0.45 24.83
CA GLN A 260 -3.04 -0.48 26.29
C GLN A 260 -3.82 -1.68 26.86
N ARG A 261 -5.06 -1.88 26.39
CA ARG A 261 -5.96 -2.93 26.87
C ARG A 261 -5.38 -4.34 26.70
N TYR A 262 -4.72 -4.59 25.57
CA TYR A 262 -4.20 -5.92 25.24
C TYR A 262 -2.68 -6.05 25.43
N GLY A 263 -1.99 -4.98 25.86
CA GLY A 263 -0.54 -4.96 25.95
C GLY A 263 0.13 -5.24 24.61
N CYS A 264 -0.45 -4.71 23.52
CA CYS A 264 0.00 -4.93 22.15
C CYS A 264 0.77 -3.68 21.69
N PRO A 265 2.11 -3.68 21.68
CA PRO A 265 2.90 -2.52 21.29
C PRO A 265 2.62 -2.09 19.85
N VAL A 266 2.74 -0.79 19.63
CA VAL A 266 2.56 -0.16 18.32
C VAL A 266 3.84 0.58 17.96
N VAL A 267 4.32 0.34 16.73
CA VAL A 267 5.38 1.12 16.10
C VAL A 267 4.86 1.65 14.77
N SER A 268 5.23 2.87 14.39
CA SER A 268 4.76 3.50 13.16
C SER A 268 5.87 4.08 12.30
N THR A 269 5.61 4.21 11.01
CA THR A 269 6.48 4.87 10.04
C THR A 269 5.65 5.55 8.96
N ILE A 270 6.07 6.73 8.51
CA ILE A 270 5.43 7.54 7.45
C ILE A 270 3.92 7.70 7.73
N SER A 271 3.56 7.73 9.01
CA SER A 271 2.16 7.70 9.47
C SER A 271 1.80 9.01 10.16
N HIS A 272 0.51 9.21 10.34
CA HIS A 272 0.00 10.41 10.99
C HIS A 272 0.61 10.59 12.39
N PRO A 273 1.03 11.81 12.81
CA PRO A 273 1.69 12.03 14.10
C PRO A 273 0.89 11.61 15.34
N LYS A 274 -0.44 11.48 15.21
CA LYS A 274 -1.32 11.01 16.29
C LYS A 274 -1.26 9.49 16.54
N ILE A 275 -0.69 8.71 15.63
CA ILE A 275 -0.53 7.27 15.85
C ILE A 275 0.35 7.08 17.09
N ALA A 276 -0.21 6.44 18.11
CA ALA A 276 0.48 6.20 19.37
C ALA A 276 1.64 5.21 19.21
N GLY A 277 2.61 5.28 20.12
CA GLY A 277 3.74 4.36 20.18
C GLY A 277 5.06 4.98 19.73
N LEU A 278 6.02 4.12 19.38
CA LEU A 278 7.30 4.57 18.82
C LEU A 278 7.15 4.81 17.33
N ARG A 279 7.99 5.70 16.79
CA ARG A 279 7.99 6.09 15.39
C ARG A 279 9.39 5.96 14.81
N VAL A 280 9.48 5.54 13.55
CA VAL A 280 10.72 5.47 12.79
C VAL A 280 10.49 6.12 11.45
N ASP A 281 11.14 7.25 11.17
CA ASP A 281 10.96 8.02 9.94
C ASP A 281 12.28 8.41 9.32
N SER A 282 12.26 8.83 8.06
CA SER A 282 13.38 9.52 7.42
C SER A 282 13.51 10.95 7.93
N ASP A 283 14.74 11.47 7.95
CA ASP A 283 15.00 12.89 8.21
C ASP A 283 14.62 13.77 7.01
N ASP A 284 13.33 14.04 6.90
CA ASP A 284 12.74 14.89 5.87
C ASP A 284 13.23 16.35 5.95
N GLU A 285 13.61 16.81 7.15
CA GLU A 285 14.15 18.15 7.36
C GLU A 285 15.55 18.28 6.78
N ALA A 286 16.45 17.35 7.14
CA ALA A 286 17.77 17.27 6.54
C ALA A 286 17.70 17.07 5.02
N GLY A 287 16.76 16.25 4.54
CA GLY A 287 16.54 16.03 3.10
C GLY A 287 16.14 17.29 2.35
N GLY A 288 15.17 18.06 2.88
CA GLY A 288 14.77 19.34 2.30
C GLY A 288 15.93 20.35 2.27
N ALA A 289 16.72 20.41 3.33
CA ALA A 289 17.89 21.27 3.42
C ALA A 289 18.98 20.89 2.38
N MET A 290 19.28 19.60 2.23
CA MET A 290 20.23 19.11 1.22
C MET A 290 19.80 19.50 -0.19
N ALA A 291 18.50 19.37 -0.52
CA ALA A 291 17.98 19.74 -1.83
C ALA A 291 18.08 21.26 -2.09
N ALA A 292 17.77 22.09 -1.09
CA ALA A 292 17.90 23.54 -1.17
C ALA A 292 19.37 23.96 -1.39
N GLN A 293 20.28 23.40 -0.59
CA GLN A 293 21.71 23.67 -0.71
C GLN A 293 22.25 23.28 -2.09
N HIS A 294 21.93 22.08 -2.57
CA HIS A 294 22.36 21.60 -3.89
C HIS A 294 21.95 22.55 -5.02
N LEU A 295 20.68 22.94 -5.07
CA LEU A 295 20.18 23.85 -6.11
C LEU A 295 20.80 25.25 -5.98
N TRP A 296 21.03 25.72 -4.76
CA TRP A 296 21.64 27.01 -4.51
C TRP A 296 23.11 27.08 -4.97
N GLU A 297 23.89 26.04 -4.67
CA GLU A 297 25.30 25.90 -5.07
C GLU A 297 25.46 25.78 -6.59
N LEU A 298 24.47 25.22 -7.28
CA LEU A 298 24.38 25.22 -8.75
C LEU A 298 24.02 26.60 -9.34
N GLY A 299 23.77 27.61 -8.50
CA GLY A 299 23.48 28.99 -8.92
C GLY A 299 21.99 29.27 -9.16
N HIS A 300 21.09 28.34 -8.85
CA HIS A 300 19.66 28.59 -8.99
C HIS A 300 19.19 29.60 -7.95
N ARG A 301 18.41 30.58 -8.40
CA ARG A 301 17.77 31.61 -7.55
C ARG A 301 16.26 31.69 -7.76
N ARG A 302 15.77 31.22 -8.92
CA ARG A 302 14.34 31.06 -9.21
C ARG A 302 14.01 29.58 -9.08
N ILE A 303 13.53 29.19 -7.91
CA ILE A 303 13.28 27.78 -7.56
C ILE A 303 11.83 27.62 -7.10
N ALA A 304 11.14 26.61 -7.64
CA ALA A 304 9.81 26.20 -7.21
C ALA A 304 9.88 24.96 -6.32
N SER A 305 8.85 24.75 -5.50
CA SER A 305 8.68 23.56 -4.67
C SER A 305 7.31 22.94 -4.95
N VAL A 306 7.28 21.65 -5.25
CA VAL A 306 6.07 20.89 -5.56
C VAL A 306 6.01 19.68 -4.63
N GLY A 307 4.97 19.62 -3.80
CA GLY A 307 4.75 18.58 -2.82
C GLY A 307 3.30 18.13 -2.75
N LEU A 308 3.12 16.93 -2.20
CA LEU A 308 1.87 16.31 -1.81
C LEU A 308 1.47 16.73 -0.38
N LEU A 309 0.20 16.51 -0.02
CA LEU A 309 -0.34 16.81 1.31
C LEU A 309 0.50 16.25 2.47
N LEU A 310 1.01 15.03 2.33
CA LEU A 310 1.80 14.35 3.37
C LEU A 310 3.30 14.67 3.32
N SER A 311 3.72 15.50 2.38
CA SER A 311 5.12 15.90 2.18
C SER A 311 5.34 17.38 2.50
N GLU A 312 4.39 18.01 3.21
CA GLU A 312 4.44 19.41 3.62
C GLU A 312 5.73 19.70 4.38
N ARG A 313 6.14 18.82 5.30
CA ARG A 313 7.42 18.93 6.03
C ARG A 313 8.64 19.02 5.12
N ARG A 314 8.68 18.28 4.01
CA ARG A 314 9.79 18.33 3.04
C ARG A 314 9.81 19.67 2.33
N SER A 315 8.64 20.17 1.93
CA SER A 315 8.49 21.46 1.24
C SER A 315 8.81 22.63 2.16
N GLU A 316 8.37 22.58 3.41
CA GLU A 316 8.69 23.55 4.46
C GLU A 316 10.18 23.56 4.78
N ALA A 317 10.78 22.39 5.02
CA ALA A 317 12.22 22.27 5.28
C ALA A 317 13.05 22.83 4.12
N PHE A 318 12.67 22.50 2.88
CA PHE A 318 13.28 23.07 1.68
C PHE A 318 13.16 24.61 1.65
N ALA A 319 11.96 25.15 1.85
CA ALA A 319 11.73 26.59 1.82
C ALA A 319 12.47 27.35 2.94
N ASN A 320 12.52 26.77 4.14
CA ASN A 320 13.25 27.32 5.29
C ASN A 320 14.75 27.33 5.05
N ALA A 321 15.31 26.21 4.56
CA ALA A 321 16.72 26.13 4.22
C ALA A 321 17.10 27.10 3.10
N LEU A 322 16.25 27.22 2.06
CA LEU A 322 16.47 28.19 0.99
C LEU A 322 16.44 29.63 1.51
N THR A 323 15.56 29.94 2.47
CA THR A 323 15.52 31.23 3.16
C THR A 323 16.80 31.51 3.92
N GLY A 324 17.33 30.52 4.64
CA GLY A 324 18.62 30.62 5.34
C GLY A 324 19.81 30.87 4.40
N LEU A 325 19.72 30.42 3.15
CA LEU A 325 20.73 30.68 2.11
C LEU A 325 20.58 32.06 1.43
N GLY A 326 19.53 32.83 1.78
CA GLY A 326 19.21 34.13 1.17
C GLY A 326 18.31 34.07 -0.06
N GLY A 327 17.72 32.90 -0.34
CA GLY A 327 16.70 32.70 -1.36
C GLY A 327 15.28 32.79 -0.81
N THR A 328 14.28 32.60 -1.68
CA THR A 328 12.88 32.42 -1.26
C THR A 328 12.14 31.64 -2.33
N VAL A 329 11.15 30.84 -1.92
CA VAL A 329 10.17 30.25 -2.84
C VAL A 329 8.97 31.20 -2.89
N PRO A 330 8.66 31.83 -4.04
CA PRO A 330 7.45 32.62 -4.17
C PRO A 330 6.22 31.80 -3.76
N PRO A 331 5.23 32.37 -3.04
CA PRO A 331 4.05 31.63 -2.62
C PRO A 331 3.30 30.95 -3.77
N GLU A 332 3.28 31.57 -4.95
CA GLU A 332 2.71 30.98 -6.16
C GLU A 332 3.50 29.77 -6.70
N TRP A 333 4.75 29.57 -6.29
CA TRP A 333 5.62 28.46 -6.70
C TRP A 333 5.78 27.40 -5.63
N LEU A 334 5.10 27.57 -4.49
CA LEU A 334 5.04 26.60 -3.40
C LEU A 334 3.71 25.84 -3.47
N LEU A 335 3.72 24.72 -4.19
CA LEU A 335 2.55 23.84 -4.28
C LEU A 335 2.68 22.75 -3.23
N THR A 336 1.87 22.76 -2.17
CA THR A 336 1.97 21.75 -1.07
C THR A 336 0.91 20.66 -1.13
N ARG A 337 -0.01 20.72 -2.10
CA ARG A 337 -1.15 19.80 -2.21
C ARG A 337 -1.35 19.28 -3.63
N ALA A 338 -0.25 19.12 -4.36
CA ALA A 338 -0.27 18.51 -5.69
C ALA A 338 -0.83 17.08 -5.63
N LYS A 339 -1.40 16.64 -6.75
CA LYS A 339 -1.94 15.30 -6.96
C LYS A 339 -1.56 14.80 -8.35
N GLU A 340 -1.74 13.51 -8.58
CA GLU A 340 -1.59 12.93 -9.92
C GLU A 340 -2.86 13.16 -10.75
N ASP A 341 -3.14 14.42 -11.09
CA ASP A 341 -4.33 14.81 -11.83
C ASP A 341 -4.09 15.92 -12.87
N ALA A 342 -5.11 16.15 -13.70
CA ALA A 342 -5.07 17.14 -14.76
C ALA A 342 -4.94 18.58 -14.22
N GLU A 343 -5.45 18.85 -13.02
CA GLU A 343 -5.35 20.17 -12.38
C GLU A 343 -3.90 20.49 -11.99
N THR A 344 -3.21 19.52 -11.40
CA THR A 344 -1.79 19.63 -11.07
C THR A 344 -0.95 19.79 -12.35
N GLU A 345 -1.19 18.98 -13.39
CA GLU A 345 -0.49 19.15 -14.68
C GLU A 345 -0.71 20.54 -15.30
N ALA A 346 -1.95 21.06 -15.26
CA ALA A 346 -2.26 22.40 -15.76
C ALA A 346 -1.56 23.51 -14.95
N THR A 347 -1.50 23.35 -13.64
CA THR A 347 -0.79 24.29 -12.75
C THR A 347 0.71 24.28 -13.02
N LEU A 348 1.31 23.10 -13.20
CA LEU A 348 2.72 22.95 -13.58
C LEU A 348 3.01 23.55 -14.96
N LEU A 349 2.11 23.37 -15.92
CA LEU A 349 2.22 23.99 -17.23
C LEU A 349 2.23 25.52 -17.12
N ALA A 350 1.32 26.10 -16.32
CA ALA A 350 1.27 27.53 -16.10
C ALA A 350 2.54 28.05 -15.37
N LEU A 351 3.04 27.30 -14.40
CA LEU A 351 4.29 27.59 -13.68
C LEU A 351 5.50 27.61 -14.63
N LEU A 352 5.68 26.55 -15.41
CA LEU A 352 6.86 26.37 -16.28
C LEU A 352 6.84 27.29 -17.50
N THR A 353 5.67 27.76 -17.92
CA THR A 353 5.51 28.77 -19.00
C THR A 353 5.53 30.21 -18.47
N GLY A 354 5.58 30.43 -17.15
CA GLY A 354 5.56 31.76 -16.54
C GLY A 354 4.21 32.48 -16.67
N THR A 355 3.13 31.72 -16.90
CA THR A 355 1.76 32.22 -17.05
C THR A 355 0.92 32.08 -15.78
N LEU A 356 1.49 31.48 -14.73
CA LEU A 356 0.83 31.36 -13.43
C LEU A 356 0.53 32.76 -12.87
N SER A 357 -0.76 33.04 -12.71
CA SER A 357 -1.24 34.36 -12.26
C SER A 357 -0.97 34.55 -10.78
N LYS A 358 -0.50 35.75 -10.39
CA LYS A 358 -0.39 36.12 -8.97
C LYS A 358 -1.77 36.06 -8.32
N PRO A 359 -1.89 35.58 -7.06
CA PRO A 359 -3.15 35.71 -6.33
C PRO A 359 -3.55 37.18 -6.29
N LYS A 360 -4.73 37.51 -6.83
CA LYS A 360 -5.27 38.87 -6.78
C LYS A 360 -5.43 39.26 -5.31
N LYS A 361 -4.62 40.22 -4.82
CA LYS A 361 -4.99 40.95 -3.60
C LYS A 361 -6.38 41.57 -3.86
N ARG A 362 -7.38 41.19 -3.07
CA ARG A 362 -8.72 41.80 -3.11
C ARG A 362 -8.56 43.33 -2.98
N GLY A 363 -8.78 44.08 -4.06
CA GLY A 363 -8.87 45.54 -4.03
C GLY A 363 -8.05 46.36 -5.05
N GLY A 364 -7.11 45.78 -5.80
CA GLY A 364 -6.31 46.54 -6.78
C GLY A 364 -6.84 46.46 -8.21
N ARG A 365 -7.41 47.55 -8.75
CA ARG A 365 -7.73 47.69 -10.19
C ARG A 365 -6.44 47.91 -10.99
N GLY A 366 -6.25 47.10 -12.03
CA GLY A 366 -5.44 47.43 -13.21
C GLY A 366 -3.92 47.53 -12.99
N GLY A 367 -3.21 46.42 -13.12
CA GLY A 367 -1.76 46.41 -13.32
C GLY A 367 -1.40 45.41 -14.42
N SER A 368 -0.71 45.89 -15.45
CA SER A 368 -0.21 45.13 -16.59
C SER A 368 0.37 43.77 -16.19
N SER A 369 -0.07 42.70 -16.87
CA SER A 369 0.41 41.32 -16.66
C SER A 369 1.86 41.20 -17.16
N ALA A 370 2.81 41.65 -16.36
CA ALA A 370 4.21 41.33 -16.56
C ALA A 370 4.37 39.81 -16.44
N LYS A 371 4.80 39.13 -17.50
CA LYS A 371 5.12 37.69 -17.47
C LYS A 371 6.09 37.43 -16.30
N THR A 372 5.67 36.63 -15.33
CA THR A 372 6.54 36.21 -14.24
C THR A 372 7.65 35.34 -14.84
N LYS A 373 8.93 35.65 -14.56
CA LYS A 373 10.05 34.81 -15.03
C LYS A 373 9.88 33.40 -14.45
N ARG A 374 9.82 32.36 -15.29
CA ARG A 374 9.68 30.96 -14.86
C ARG A 374 10.79 30.49 -13.90
N PRO A 375 10.56 29.45 -13.09
CA PRO A 375 11.62 28.80 -12.33
C PRO A 375 12.70 28.21 -13.26
N THR A 376 13.92 28.16 -12.73
CA THR A 376 15.09 27.49 -13.34
C THR A 376 15.38 26.15 -12.68
N ALA A 377 14.79 25.90 -11.51
CA ALA A 377 14.80 24.60 -10.86
C ALA A 377 13.48 24.31 -10.15
N VAL A 378 13.16 23.03 -9.98
CA VAL A 378 12.04 22.56 -9.17
C VAL A 378 12.52 21.50 -8.19
N PHE A 379 12.23 21.72 -6.91
CA PHE A 379 12.26 20.67 -5.90
C PHE A 379 10.90 19.96 -5.88
N CYS A 380 10.92 18.63 -5.99
CA CYS A 380 9.75 17.77 -5.96
C CYS A 380 9.82 16.88 -4.74
N ALA A 381 8.79 16.91 -3.89
CA ALA A 381 8.77 16.18 -2.63
C ALA A 381 8.49 14.67 -2.78
N SER A 382 8.39 14.17 -4.01
CA SER A 382 8.46 12.74 -4.38
C SER A 382 9.04 12.56 -5.78
N ASP A 383 9.53 11.35 -6.08
CA ASP A 383 10.06 11.02 -7.41
C ASP A 383 8.94 10.92 -8.47
N GLU A 384 7.71 10.56 -8.09
CA GLU A 384 6.56 10.56 -9.00
C GLU A 384 6.19 11.99 -9.41
N LEU A 385 6.18 12.94 -8.48
CA LEU A 385 6.00 14.36 -8.81
C LEU A 385 7.10 14.88 -9.73
N ALA A 386 8.35 14.50 -9.48
CA ALA A 386 9.46 14.85 -10.36
C ALA A 386 9.24 14.31 -11.79
N SER A 387 8.73 13.09 -11.93
CA SER A 387 8.39 12.52 -13.24
C SER A 387 7.31 13.32 -13.98
N ILE A 388 6.31 13.84 -13.26
CA ILE A 388 5.26 14.70 -13.82
C ILE A 388 5.85 16.04 -14.25
N VAL A 389 6.69 16.66 -13.41
CA VAL A 389 7.38 17.91 -13.73
C VAL A 389 8.24 17.75 -14.99
N MET A 390 9.03 16.68 -15.10
CA MET A 390 9.87 16.42 -16.28
C MET A 390 9.03 16.18 -17.55
N ARG A 391 7.90 15.49 -17.43
CA ARG A 391 6.95 15.29 -18.54
C ARG A 391 6.34 16.60 -19.01
N VAL A 392 5.90 17.46 -18.08
CA VAL A 392 5.35 18.77 -18.40
C VAL A 392 6.43 19.68 -18.99
N ALA A 393 7.64 19.68 -18.44
CA ALA A 393 8.78 20.41 -19.00
C ALA A 393 9.02 20.03 -20.47
N ARG A 394 9.02 18.73 -20.79
CA ARG A 394 9.13 18.25 -22.17
C ARG A 394 8.00 18.76 -23.06
N ARG A 395 6.75 18.76 -22.58
CA ARG A 395 5.60 19.33 -23.33
C ARG A 395 5.74 20.84 -23.56
N CYS A 396 6.40 21.55 -22.66
CA CYS A 396 6.74 22.97 -22.80
C CYS A 396 7.95 23.22 -23.73
N GLY A 397 8.58 22.18 -24.27
CA GLY A 397 9.82 22.29 -25.04
C GLY A 397 11.05 22.64 -24.20
N LEU A 398 10.99 22.44 -22.87
CA LEU A 398 12.10 22.69 -21.96
C LEU A 398 12.95 21.42 -21.81
N SER A 399 14.26 21.56 -21.93
CA SER A 399 15.22 20.51 -21.64
C SER A 399 15.50 20.39 -20.14
N VAL A 400 15.61 19.16 -19.64
CA VAL A 400 16.14 18.87 -18.30
C VAL A 400 17.50 18.19 -18.51
N PRO A 401 18.60 18.65 -17.91
CA PRO A 401 18.69 19.77 -16.96
C PRO A 401 18.88 21.16 -17.59
N GLY A 402 18.99 21.27 -18.91
CA GLY A 402 19.47 22.48 -19.60
C GLY A 402 18.65 23.75 -19.31
N ASP A 403 17.33 23.67 -19.47
CA ASP A 403 16.41 24.77 -19.20
C ASP A 403 15.87 24.75 -17.76
N LEU A 404 15.81 23.56 -17.16
CA LEU A 404 15.21 23.31 -15.86
C LEU A 404 15.93 22.18 -15.12
N SER A 405 16.51 22.47 -13.96
CA SER A 405 16.96 21.44 -13.02
C SER A 405 15.79 20.85 -12.23
N VAL A 406 15.78 19.54 -12.01
CA VAL A 406 14.74 18.86 -11.22
C VAL A 406 15.38 17.98 -10.15
N VAL A 407 14.94 18.13 -8.91
CA VAL A 407 15.32 17.28 -7.77
C VAL A 407 14.08 16.55 -7.25
N GLY A 408 14.15 15.23 -7.11
CA GLY A 408 13.12 14.39 -6.49
C GLY A 408 13.36 14.10 -5.01
N PHE A 409 12.56 13.19 -4.45
CA PHE A 409 12.68 12.76 -3.05
C PHE A 409 12.11 11.35 -2.87
N ALA A 410 12.95 10.33 -2.94
CA ALA A 410 12.72 8.96 -2.43
C ALA A 410 13.86 8.01 -2.86
N ASP A 411 14.42 8.24 -4.05
CA ASP A 411 15.30 7.30 -4.74
C ASP A 411 14.59 5.98 -5.08
N GLU A 412 13.42 6.12 -5.71
CA GLU A 412 12.64 5.02 -6.25
C GLU A 412 13.16 4.60 -7.62
N ARG A 413 12.84 3.37 -8.03
CA ARG A 413 13.21 2.81 -9.33
C ARG A 413 12.80 3.72 -10.49
N LEU A 414 11.69 4.44 -10.35
CA LEU A 414 11.24 5.43 -11.32
C LEU A 414 12.36 6.44 -11.66
N GLY A 415 13.07 6.96 -10.67
CA GLY A 415 14.14 7.94 -10.86
C GLY A 415 15.30 7.43 -11.72
N HIS A 416 15.55 6.12 -11.71
CA HIS A 416 16.57 5.47 -12.54
C HIS A 416 16.13 5.22 -13.99
N LEU A 417 14.82 5.18 -14.25
CA LEU A 417 14.23 4.91 -15.56
C LEU A 417 13.92 6.19 -16.34
N LEU A 418 13.97 7.35 -15.69
CA LEU A 418 13.83 8.65 -16.33
C LEU A 418 15.07 8.99 -17.16
N ASP A 419 14.86 9.79 -18.20
CA ASP A 419 15.91 10.33 -19.05
C ASP A 419 15.75 11.86 -19.15
N PRO A 420 16.67 12.65 -18.56
CA PRO A 420 17.84 12.23 -17.76
C PRO A 420 17.47 11.51 -16.45
N ARG A 421 18.40 10.75 -15.83
CA ARG A 421 18.13 10.11 -14.53
C ARG A 421 18.00 11.16 -13.44
N LEU A 422 17.11 10.90 -12.50
CA LEU A 422 16.66 11.88 -11.50
C LEU A 422 17.66 12.01 -10.34
N THR A 423 18.16 13.23 -10.13
CA THR A 423 18.79 13.65 -8.87
C THR A 423 17.72 13.66 -7.78
N THR A 424 17.96 13.04 -6.64
CA THR A 424 16.92 12.84 -5.62
C THR A 424 17.52 12.70 -4.22
N ILE A 425 16.69 12.89 -3.19
CA ILE A 425 17.02 12.53 -1.81
C ILE A 425 16.64 11.06 -1.60
N ALA A 426 17.64 10.21 -1.33
CA ALA A 426 17.40 8.81 -1.01
C ALA A 426 16.95 8.64 0.43
N GLN A 427 15.79 8.00 0.60
CA GLN A 427 15.27 7.59 1.89
C GLN A 427 15.68 6.14 2.20
N PRO A 428 16.00 5.82 3.46
CA PRO A 428 16.45 4.49 3.84
C PRO A 428 15.27 3.54 4.12
N PHE A 429 14.38 3.32 3.14
CA PHE A 429 13.10 2.63 3.34
C PHE A 429 13.24 1.24 3.98
N GLU A 430 14.15 0.38 3.49
CA GLU A 430 14.41 -0.93 4.07
C GLU A 430 14.86 -0.85 5.54
N ASP A 431 15.65 0.18 5.88
CA ASP A 431 16.18 0.39 7.22
C ASP A 431 15.09 0.91 8.15
N MET A 432 14.17 1.74 7.66
CA MET A 432 12.99 2.19 8.40
C MET A 432 12.13 0.99 8.82
N GLY A 433 11.88 0.07 7.89
CA GLY A 433 11.16 -1.18 8.18
C GLY A 433 11.89 -2.09 9.17
N ARG A 434 13.19 -2.29 8.94
CA ARG A 434 14.04 -3.10 9.84
C ARG A 434 14.04 -2.53 11.25
N ARG A 435 14.31 -1.23 11.39
CA ARG A 435 14.34 -0.55 12.68
C ARG A 435 12.97 -0.53 13.36
N GLY A 436 11.90 -0.35 12.59
CA GLY A 436 10.52 -0.46 13.08
C GLY A 436 10.22 -1.84 13.68
N ALA A 437 10.63 -2.91 13.01
CA ALA A 437 10.49 -4.27 13.53
C ALA A 437 11.34 -4.50 14.78
N GLU A 438 12.60 -4.06 14.79
CA GLU A 438 13.48 -4.18 15.96
C GLU A 438 12.88 -3.53 17.20
N LEU A 439 12.38 -2.30 17.07
CA LEU A 439 11.71 -1.59 18.16
C LEU A 439 10.44 -2.32 18.63
N LEU A 440 9.65 -2.82 17.69
CA LEU A 440 8.44 -3.58 18.01
C LEU A 440 8.78 -4.83 18.83
N PHE A 441 9.76 -5.62 18.39
CA PHE A 441 10.19 -6.81 19.11
C PHE A 441 10.85 -6.48 20.45
N GLN A 442 11.61 -5.38 20.54
CA GLN A 442 12.17 -4.92 21.82
C GLN A 442 11.07 -4.62 22.84
N GLN A 443 9.98 -3.96 22.42
CA GLN A 443 8.82 -3.71 23.27
C GLN A 443 8.09 -5.00 23.66
N MET A 444 7.94 -5.94 22.73
CA MET A 444 7.33 -7.25 22.99
C MET A 444 8.13 -8.11 23.97
N ASP A 445 9.46 -7.99 23.95
CA ASP A 445 10.39 -8.69 24.83
C ASP A 445 10.47 -8.05 26.24
N GLY A 446 9.78 -6.92 26.47
CA GLY A 446 9.80 -6.18 27.74
C GLY A 446 11.06 -5.33 27.95
N GLY A 447 11.81 -5.06 26.89
CA GLY A 447 12.97 -4.17 26.96
C GLY A 447 12.54 -2.74 27.29
N LYS A 448 13.17 -2.12 28.30
CA LYS A 448 13.08 -0.67 28.50
C LYS A 448 13.67 -0.01 27.25
N THR A 449 12.89 0.79 26.55
CA THR A 449 13.43 1.68 25.51
C THR A 449 14.34 2.68 26.21
N GLU A 450 15.63 2.69 25.89
CA GLU A 450 16.53 3.73 26.38
C GLU A 450 15.99 5.07 25.89
N SER A 451 15.54 5.91 26.82
CA SER A 451 15.13 7.28 26.53
C SER A 451 16.37 8.03 26.05
N VAL A 452 16.41 8.35 24.76
CA VAL A 452 17.36 9.32 24.23
C VAL A 452 17.04 10.66 24.88
N ALA A 453 18.03 11.29 25.51
CA ALA A 453 17.89 12.56 26.21
C ALA A 453 17.33 13.62 25.26
N GLY A 454 16.08 14.00 25.48
CA GLY A 454 15.26 14.88 24.66
C GLY A 454 13.83 14.92 25.22
N SER A 455 12.98 15.80 24.73
CA SER A 455 11.58 15.87 25.14
C SER A 455 10.88 14.49 24.98
N GLU A 456 9.83 14.19 25.76
CA GLU A 456 9.07 12.93 25.64
C GLU A 456 8.53 12.63 24.22
N ALA A 457 8.43 13.66 23.37
CA ALA A 457 8.07 13.55 21.95
C ALA A 457 9.27 13.15 21.08
N GLU A 458 10.47 13.69 21.33
CA GLU A 458 11.71 13.34 20.63
C GLU A 458 12.22 11.94 21.01
N ALA A 459 12.04 11.53 22.27
CA ALA A 459 12.37 10.18 22.73
C ALA A 459 11.53 9.06 22.05
N LYS A 460 10.45 9.42 21.34
CA LYS A 460 9.53 8.47 20.68
C LYS A 460 9.72 8.37 19.17
N CYS A 461 10.55 9.20 18.53
CA CYS A 461 10.72 9.20 17.07
C CYS A 461 12.18 9.04 16.66
N ALA A 462 12.55 7.86 16.14
CA ALA A 462 13.85 7.61 15.56
C ALA A 462 13.91 8.14 14.12
N MET A 463 14.67 9.20 13.90
CA MET A 463 14.91 9.77 12.57
C MET A 463 16.13 9.09 11.93
N LEU A 464 15.95 8.51 10.76
CA LEU A 464 17.02 7.86 10.00
C LEU A 464 17.62 8.82 8.97
N PRO A 465 18.95 8.81 8.81
CA PRO A 465 19.63 9.73 7.91
C PRO A 465 19.24 9.48 6.46
N VAL A 466 19.09 10.58 5.71
CA VAL A 466 18.89 10.58 4.26
C VAL A 466 20.17 11.04 3.55
N ARG A 467 20.24 10.86 2.24
CA ARG A 467 21.39 11.34 1.44
C ARG A 467 20.96 11.88 0.09
N LEU A 468 21.64 12.91 -0.39
CA LEU A 468 21.49 13.39 -1.77
C LEU A 468 22.17 12.43 -2.75
N VAL A 469 21.45 12.07 -3.81
CA VAL A 469 21.95 11.25 -4.93
C VAL A 469 21.97 12.12 -6.17
N VAL A 470 23.14 12.64 -6.53
CA VAL A 470 23.31 13.49 -7.71
C VAL A 470 23.35 12.65 -8.98
N ARG A 471 22.51 13.03 -9.96
CA ARG A 471 22.41 12.41 -11.29
C ARG A 471 22.27 13.50 -12.38
N GLU A 472 21.82 13.14 -13.56
CA GLU A 472 21.82 14.01 -14.74
C GLU A 472 20.70 15.06 -14.77
N SER A 473 19.69 14.99 -13.90
CA SER A 473 18.55 15.95 -13.92
C SER A 473 18.83 17.33 -13.33
N THR A 474 20.07 17.63 -12.89
CA THR A 474 20.45 18.97 -12.39
C THR A 474 21.75 19.44 -13.03
N ALA A 475 21.86 20.75 -13.27
CA ALA A 475 23.07 21.38 -13.82
C ALA A 475 23.25 22.81 -13.28
N LYS A 476 24.45 23.38 -13.45
CA LYS A 476 24.70 24.79 -13.12
C LYS A 476 23.86 25.70 -14.00
N VAL A 477 23.35 26.80 -13.44
CA VAL A 477 22.63 27.83 -14.22
C VAL A 477 23.59 28.46 -15.23
N TRP A 478 23.21 28.45 -16.51
CA TRP A 478 24.00 29.09 -17.55
C TRP A 478 23.79 30.62 -17.52
N SER A 479 24.88 31.38 -17.60
CA SER A 479 24.94 32.83 -17.35
C SER A 479 23.98 33.68 -18.21
N ALA A 480 23.52 33.17 -19.35
CA ALA A 480 22.55 33.85 -20.22
C ALA A 480 21.10 33.89 -19.67
N THR A 481 20.82 33.23 -18.52
CA THR A 481 19.47 33.09 -17.95
C THR A 481 19.24 33.90 -16.64
N LEU A 482 20.29 34.52 -16.11
CA LEU A 482 20.20 35.51 -15.02
C LEU A 482 19.67 36.83 -15.59
#